data_AF-A0AAW5N0V6-F1
#
_entry.id   AF-A0AAW5N0V6-F1
#
_cell.length_a   1.000
_cell.length_b   1.000
_cell.length_c   1.000
_cell.angle_alpha   90.00
_cell.angle_beta   90.00
_cell.angle_gamma   90.00
#
_symmetry.space_group_name_H-M   'P 1'
#
loop_
_entity.id
_entity.type
_entity.pdbx_description
1 polymer ?
#
loop_
_entity_poly.entity_id
_entity_poly.type
_entity_poly.pdbx_seq_one_letter_code
_entity_poly.pdbx_strand_id
1 'polypeptide(L)'
;VDGQNSLLETFNMYVGTSGTGTLTLTNSGTLNVEGGEVYLGVFEPAVGTLNIGAAHGEAAADAGYITNATKVEFGSCEGVFVFNQTNNSDA
;
A
#
# COMPACT_ATOMS: atom_id res chain seq x y z
N VAL A 1 2.52 -7.40 2.77
CA VAL A 1 2.43 -8.56 1.88
C VAL A 1 3.79 -8.75 1.25
N ASP A 2 4.42 -9.88 1.52
CA ASP A 2 5.82 -10.14 1.19
C ASP A 2 5.93 -11.49 0.48
N GLY A 3 6.63 -11.54 -0.64
CA GLY A 3 7.01 -12.75 -1.35
C GLY A 3 6.19 -13.03 -2.60
N GLN A 4 6.86 -13.63 -3.60
CA GLN A 4 6.24 -14.08 -4.83
C GLN A 4 5.09 -15.06 -4.53
N ASN A 5 3.95 -14.85 -5.18
CA ASN A 5 2.71 -15.61 -4.98
C ASN A 5 2.01 -15.39 -3.62
N SER A 6 2.50 -14.48 -2.77
CA SER A 6 1.72 -14.01 -1.63
C SER A 6 0.59 -13.13 -2.12
N LEU A 7 -0.63 -13.44 -1.67
CA LEU A 7 -1.85 -12.72 -2.02
C LEU A 7 -2.56 -12.28 -0.75
N LEU A 8 -2.89 -10.99 -0.67
CA LEU A 8 -3.91 -10.46 0.22
C LEU A 8 -5.09 -10.01 -0.62
N GLU A 9 -6.25 -10.60 -0.40
CA GLU A 9 -7.48 -10.27 -1.13
C GLU A 9 -8.46 -9.55 -0.22
N THR A 10 -9.06 -8.47 -0.72
CA THR A 10 -10.08 -7.69 -0.03
C THR A 10 -11.03 -7.03 -1.03
N PHE A 11 -12.20 -6.61 -0.57
CA PHE A 11 -13.09 -5.78 -1.38
C PHE A 11 -12.55 -4.33 -1.45
N ASN A 12 -12.43 -3.66 -0.30
CA ASN A 12 -11.75 -2.36 -0.18
C ASN A 12 -10.58 -2.48 0.80
N MET A 13 -9.54 -1.68 0.60
CA MET A 13 -8.41 -1.61 1.53
C MET A 13 -8.45 -0.30 2.32
N TYR A 14 -8.30 -0.41 3.65
CA TYR A 14 -8.17 0.76 4.53
C TYR A 14 -6.87 0.64 5.31
N VAL A 15 -5.97 1.61 5.15
CA VAL A 15 -4.72 1.70 5.89
C VAL A 15 -4.85 2.89 6.84
N GLY A 16 -4.95 2.60 8.14
CA GLY A 16 -5.22 3.61 9.15
C GLY A 16 -6.64 4.18 9.03
N THR A 17 -7.65 3.43 9.49
CA THR A 17 -9.05 3.89 9.44
C THR A 17 -9.36 4.91 10.53
N SER A 18 -9.03 4.61 11.79
CA SER A 18 -9.24 5.48 12.96
C SER A 18 -8.04 5.50 13.91
N GLY A 19 -6.88 5.13 13.38
CA GLY A 19 -5.60 5.04 14.08
C GLY A 19 -4.46 4.88 13.09
N THR A 20 -3.28 4.52 13.57
CA THR A 20 -2.10 4.33 12.71
C THR A 20 -2.08 2.94 12.10
N GLY A 21 -1.97 2.86 10.78
CA GLY A 21 -1.79 1.61 10.04
C GLY A 21 -0.68 1.74 9.00
N THR A 22 0.06 0.66 8.79
CA THR A 22 1.06 0.56 7.74
C THR A 22 0.84 -0.71 6.93
N LEU A 23 0.85 -0.58 5.61
CA LEU A 23 0.89 -1.69 4.68
C LEU A 23 2.14 -1.58 3.81
N THR A 24 2.98 -2.61 3.83
CA THR A 24 4.13 -2.72 2.92
C THR A 24 3.89 -3.84 1.93
N LEU A 25 4.01 -3.55 0.64
CA LEU A 25 3.96 -4.51 -0.46
C LEU A 25 5.37 -4.65 -1.03
N THR A 26 5.97 -5.84 -0.90
CA THR A 26 7.37 -6.08 -1.24
C THR A 26 7.60 -7.49 -1.80
N ASN A 27 8.76 -7.71 -2.42
CA ASN A 27 9.24 -8.98 -2.95
C ASN A 27 8.18 -9.68 -3.82
N SER A 28 7.55 -8.93 -4.72
CA SER A 28 6.52 -9.41 -5.63
C SER A 28 5.24 -9.96 -4.96
N GLY A 29 4.96 -9.57 -3.71
CA GLY A 29 3.69 -9.82 -3.03
C GLY A 29 2.56 -8.94 -3.58
N THR A 30 1.34 -9.48 -3.63
CA THR A 30 0.20 -8.83 -4.29
C THR A 30 -0.94 -8.52 -3.31
N LEU A 31 -1.45 -7.29 -3.36
CA LEU A 31 -2.75 -6.90 -2.82
C LEU A 31 -3.78 -6.87 -3.96
N ASN A 32 -4.82 -7.70 -3.87
CA ASN A 32 -5.96 -7.68 -4.78
C ASN A 32 -7.15 -6.95 -4.13
N VAL A 33 -7.64 -5.89 -4.78
CA VAL A 33 -8.72 -5.02 -4.28
C VAL A 33 -9.92 -5.08 -5.23
N GLU A 34 -10.87 -5.98 -4.97
CA GLU A 34 -11.97 -6.27 -5.89
C GLU A 34 -12.94 -5.10 -6.11
N GLY A 35 -13.20 -4.33 -5.04
CA GLY A 35 -14.03 -3.13 -5.06
C GLY A 35 -13.31 -1.91 -5.64
N GLY A 36 -12.00 -2.01 -5.85
CA GLY A 36 -11.20 -1.00 -6.52
C GLY A 36 -10.68 0.13 -5.63
N GLU A 37 -11.03 0.17 -4.35
CA GLU A 37 -10.76 1.34 -3.50
C GLU A 37 -9.72 1.05 -2.42
N VAL A 38 -8.66 1.88 -2.39
CA VAL A 38 -7.67 1.93 -1.31
C VAL A 38 -7.76 3.28 -0.62
N TYR A 39 -7.91 3.29 0.69
CA TYR A 39 -8.00 4.50 1.51
C TYR A 39 -6.85 4.58 2.52
N LEU A 40 -6.23 5.76 2.62
CA LEU A 40 -5.14 6.04 3.56
C LEU A 40 -5.56 7.14 4.54
N GLY A 41 -5.56 6.86 5.85
CA GLY A 41 -5.80 7.89 6.89
C GLY A 41 -7.21 8.49 6.85
N VAL A 42 -8.24 7.70 7.21
CA VAL A 42 -9.64 8.08 6.95
C VAL A 42 -10.25 9.01 8.00
N PHE A 43 -10.33 8.57 9.26
CA PHE A 43 -11.00 9.27 10.36
C PHE A 43 -10.01 9.70 11.44
N GLU A 44 -10.15 10.92 11.95
CA GLU A 44 -9.25 11.46 12.96
C GLU A 44 -9.18 10.55 14.21
N PRO A 45 -7.98 10.25 14.76
CA PRO A 45 -6.64 10.78 14.41
C PRO A 45 -5.83 9.84 13.52
N ALA A 46 -6.41 9.29 12.45
CA ALA A 46 -5.77 8.26 11.65
C ALA A 46 -4.48 8.69 10.94
N VAL A 47 -3.56 7.72 10.80
CA VAL A 47 -2.38 7.83 9.94
C VAL A 47 -2.28 6.55 9.11
N GLY A 48 -2.29 6.67 7.78
CA GLY A 48 -2.25 5.54 6.87
C GLY A 48 -1.02 5.54 5.98
N THR A 49 -0.10 4.58 6.16
CA THR A 49 1.12 4.48 5.34
C THR A 49 1.08 3.27 4.43
N LEU A 50 1.14 3.50 3.13
CA LEU A 50 1.31 2.45 2.12
C LEU A 50 2.72 2.54 1.52
N ASN A 51 3.46 1.44 1.53
CA ASN A 51 4.79 1.33 0.93
C ASN A 51 4.77 0.34 -0.24
N ILE A 52 5.32 0.75 -1.38
CA ILE A 52 5.74 -0.15 -2.46
C ILE A 52 7.26 -0.30 -2.36
N GLY A 53 7.71 -1.54 -2.14
CA GLY A 53 9.10 -1.85 -1.79
C GLY A 53 9.32 -1.74 -0.28
N ALA A 54 10.11 -0.75 0.14
CA ALA A 54 10.48 -0.53 1.54
C ALA A 54 9.84 0.75 2.13
N ALA A 55 9.98 0.94 3.44
CA ALA A 55 9.56 2.18 4.11
C ALA A 55 10.48 3.37 3.75
N HIS A 56 10.02 4.59 4.01
CA HIS A 56 10.87 5.79 3.84
C HIS A 56 12.12 5.72 4.73
N GLY A 57 13.29 6.03 4.16
CA GLY A 57 14.58 6.02 4.87
C GLY A 57 15.27 4.65 4.92
N GLU A 58 14.56 3.57 4.59
CA GLU A 58 15.13 2.23 4.47
C GLU A 58 15.78 2.00 3.09
N ALA A 59 16.60 0.96 2.99
CA ALA A 59 17.10 0.52 1.69
C ALA A 59 15.94 0.08 0.79
N ALA A 60 15.96 0.51 -0.47
CA ALA A 60 14.95 0.10 -1.45
C ALA A 60 14.89 -1.43 -1.58
N ALA A 61 13.68 -1.97 -1.72
CA ALA A 61 13.44 -3.40 -1.89
C ALA A 61 12.67 -3.70 -3.17
N ASP A 62 12.56 -4.97 -3.55
CA ASP A 62 11.71 -5.37 -4.67
C ASP A 62 10.25 -4.97 -4.41
N ALA A 63 9.57 -4.46 -5.45
CA ALA A 63 8.20 -3.98 -5.32
C ALA A 63 7.22 -5.13 -5.08
N GLY A 64 6.14 -4.83 -4.35
CA GLY A 64 4.90 -5.58 -4.46
C GLY A 64 3.90 -4.87 -5.38
N TYR A 65 2.75 -5.50 -5.58
CA TYR A 65 1.76 -5.06 -6.57
C TYR A 65 0.39 -4.82 -5.94
N ILE A 66 -0.36 -3.88 -6.52
CA ILE A 66 -1.79 -3.71 -6.27
C ILE A 66 -2.53 -4.04 -7.56
N THR A 67 -3.48 -4.97 -7.51
CA THR A 67 -4.33 -5.35 -8.64
C THR A 67 -5.78 -4.98 -8.40
N ASN A 68 -6.51 -4.72 -9.47
CA ASN A 68 -7.93 -4.33 -9.50
C ASN A 68 -8.30 -3.02 -8.78
N ALA A 69 -7.37 -2.41 -8.04
CA ALA A 69 -7.53 -1.05 -7.54
C ALA A 69 -7.68 -0.05 -8.71
N THR A 70 -8.71 0.79 -8.63
CA THR A 70 -8.99 1.87 -9.57
C THR A 70 -8.66 3.24 -8.98
N LYS A 71 -8.54 3.34 -7.64
CA LYS A 71 -8.11 4.55 -6.94
C LYS A 71 -7.33 4.26 -5.67
N VAL A 72 -6.43 5.18 -5.33
CA VAL A 72 -5.89 5.37 -3.98
C VAL A 72 -6.35 6.75 -3.51
N GLU A 73 -7.11 6.79 -2.43
CA GLU A 73 -7.68 8.00 -1.86
C GLU A 73 -7.01 8.30 -0.52
N PHE A 74 -6.48 9.52 -0.39
CA PHE A 74 -6.03 10.05 0.89
C PHE A 74 -7.27 10.61 1.59
N GLY A 75 -7.56 10.08 2.78
CA GLY A 75 -8.71 10.49 3.57
C GLY A 75 -8.52 11.88 4.18
N SER A 76 -9.32 12.17 5.22
CA SER A 76 -9.29 13.48 5.88
C SER A 76 -8.05 13.72 6.74
N CYS A 77 -7.29 12.67 7.05
CA CYS A 77 -6.12 12.69 7.93
C CYS A 77 -4.83 12.40 7.15
N GLU A 78 -3.74 12.10 7.86
CA GLU A 78 -2.44 11.87 7.22
C GLU A 78 -2.43 10.52 6.48
N GLY A 79 -2.33 10.58 5.16
CA GLY A 79 -1.98 9.44 4.33
C GLY A 79 -0.59 9.62 3.73
N VAL A 80 0.21 8.56 3.75
CA VAL A 80 1.56 8.53 3.19
C VAL A 80 1.63 7.40 2.19
N PHE A 81 2.06 7.72 0.96
CA PHE A 81 2.30 6.71 -0.08
C PHE A 81 3.76 6.78 -0.51
N VAL A 82 4.51 5.73 -0.18
CA VAL A 82 5.94 5.64 -0.42
C VAL A 82 6.22 4.70 -1.60
N PHE A 83 6.98 5.20 -2.56
CA PHE A 83 7.64 4.38 -3.58
C PHE A 83 9.12 4.34 -3.25
N ASN A 84 9.58 3.25 -2.60
CA ASN A 84 10.98 3.02 -2.28
C ASN A 84 11.36 1.62 -2.74
N GLN A 85 11.42 1.46 -4.07
CA GLN A 85 11.48 0.17 -4.71
C GLN A 85 12.54 0.12 -5.81
N THR A 86 13.09 -1.07 -6.06
CA THR A 86 14.18 -1.28 -7.02
C THR A 86 13.71 -1.58 -8.44
N ASN A 87 12.45 -1.94 -8.65
CA ASN A 87 11.91 -2.24 -9.98
C ASN A 87 11.51 -0.95 -10.69
N ASN A 88 12.44 -0.39 -11.44
CA ASN A 88 12.13 0.66 -12.39
C ASN A 88 11.76 0.01 -13.73
N SER A 89 10.46 -0.25 -13.95
CA SER A 89 9.96 -0.73 -15.24
C SER A 89 9.93 0.41 -16.27
N ASP A 90 11.10 0.95 -16.60
CA ASP A 90 11.33 1.84 -17.75
C ASP A 90 11.55 1.03 -19.06
N ALA A 91 10.96 -0.16 -19.17
CA ALA A 91 11.08 -1.07 -20.33
C ALA A 91 9.89 -0.97 -21.27
#